data_AF-A0A7Z9ZM31-F1
#
_entry.id   AF-A0A7Z9ZM31-F1
#
_cell.length_a   1.000
_cell.length_b   1.000
_cell.length_c   1.000
_cell.angle_alpha   90.00
_cell.angle_beta   90.00
_cell.angle_gamma   90.00
#
_symmetry.space_group_name_H-M   'P 1'
#
loop_
_entity.id
_entity.type
_entity.pdbx_description
1 polymer ?
#
loop_
_entity_poly.entity_id
_entity_poly.type
_entity_poly.pdbx_seq_one_letter_code
_entity_poly.pdbx_strand_id
1 'polypeptide(L)'
;LIEGANVVVDGTDNFETRYLINDACVKHGLPWVYGGVVSTYGATTTFIPGRTACLRCLLATMPAPGTVPTCDTVGVLGPAVNVVASLEIVQAIKVLTGQVPVPPPLIFIDVWEGLWEVVTLQKGEASCPTCDEGRFDFLRAREGHRVVELCGRDTFQITPRRRTPLPLEQLAGRLREVGRVFQNEYLLRLEMAPYELTVFADGRTLVKGAKDEAEARGIYARYVGS
;
A
#
# COMPACT_ATOMS: atom_id res chain seq x y z
N LEU A 1 -7.58 -2.71 -17.30
CA LEU A 1 -6.56 -3.66 -16.77
C LEU A 1 -7.21 -4.95 -16.29
N ILE A 2 -8.19 -4.93 -15.40
CA ILE A 2 -8.78 -6.15 -14.81
C ILE A 2 -9.96 -6.76 -15.61
N GLU A 3 -10.31 -6.20 -16.76
CA GLU A 3 -11.42 -6.69 -17.58
C GLU A 3 -11.09 -8.07 -18.17
N GLY A 4 -12.01 -9.03 -18.04
CA GLY A 4 -11.82 -10.41 -18.48
C GLY A 4 -10.95 -11.28 -17.57
N ALA A 5 -10.40 -10.74 -16.48
CA ALA A 5 -9.63 -11.52 -15.51
C ALA A 5 -10.55 -12.42 -14.67
N ASN A 6 -10.06 -13.62 -14.32
CA ASN A 6 -10.75 -14.52 -13.39
C ASN A 6 -10.35 -14.31 -11.92
N VAL A 7 -9.12 -13.84 -11.71
CA VAL A 7 -8.54 -13.51 -10.40
C VAL A 7 -7.51 -12.41 -10.59
N VAL A 8 -7.41 -11.48 -9.63
CA VAL A 8 -6.35 -10.46 -9.57
C VAL A 8 -5.34 -10.84 -8.47
N VAL A 9 -4.06 -10.60 -8.70
CA VAL A 9 -2.96 -10.92 -7.77
C VAL A 9 -2.21 -9.63 -7.45
N ASP A 10 -1.95 -9.37 -6.16
CA ASP A 10 -1.39 -8.12 -5.66
C ASP A 10 0.12 -8.21 -5.44
N GLY A 11 0.88 -7.81 -6.46
CA GLY A 11 2.33 -7.63 -6.36
C GLY A 11 2.75 -6.20 -5.99
N THR A 12 1.89 -5.40 -5.34
CA THR A 12 2.14 -3.97 -5.09
C THR A 12 2.70 -3.70 -3.69
N ASP A 13 3.34 -2.56 -3.54
CA ASP A 13 4.11 -2.17 -2.34
C ASP A 13 3.48 -1.02 -1.54
N ASN A 14 2.31 -0.52 -1.94
CA ASN A 14 1.69 0.65 -1.34
C ASN A 14 0.19 0.46 -1.09
N PHE A 15 -0.32 1.07 -0.02
CA PHE A 15 -1.71 0.92 0.39
C PHE A 15 -2.68 1.55 -0.62
N GLU A 16 -2.38 2.73 -1.19
CA GLU A 16 -3.29 3.39 -2.14
C GLU A 16 -3.67 2.46 -3.30
N THR A 17 -2.69 1.76 -3.89
CA THR A 17 -2.93 0.80 -4.96
C THR A 17 -3.74 -0.41 -4.47
N ARG A 18 -3.47 -0.91 -3.27
CA ARG A 18 -4.23 -2.01 -2.66
C ARG A 18 -5.70 -1.66 -2.43
N TYR A 19 -5.97 -0.44 -1.96
CA TYR A 19 -7.34 0.06 -1.82
C TYR A 19 -8.02 0.28 -3.17
N LEU A 20 -7.27 0.72 -4.20
CA LEU A 20 -7.77 0.80 -5.58
C LEU A 20 -8.12 -0.59 -6.15
N ILE A 21 -7.25 -1.59 -5.97
CA ILE A 21 -7.49 -2.99 -6.35
C ILE A 21 -8.76 -3.50 -5.64
N ASN A 22 -8.88 -3.27 -4.33
CA ASN A 22 -10.05 -3.66 -3.56
C ASN A 22 -11.33 -3.03 -4.13
N ASP A 23 -11.36 -1.72 -4.34
CA ASP A 23 -12.54 -1.03 -4.88
C ASP A 23 -12.91 -1.54 -6.28
N ALA A 24 -11.92 -1.77 -7.14
CA ALA A 24 -12.12 -2.31 -8.48
C ALA A 24 -12.68 -3.74 -8.43
N CYS A 25 -12.07 -4.61 -7.64
CA CYS A 25 -12.46 -6.01 -7.51
C CYS A 25 -13.85 -6.16 -6.89
N VAL A 26 -14.16 -5.40 -5.83
CA VAL A 26 -15.50 -5.41 -5.22
C VAL A 26 -16.56 -4.91 -6.20
N LYS A 27 -16.31 -3.81 -6.91
CA LYS A 27 -17.26 -3.28 -7.91
C LYS A 27 -17.57 -4.28 -9.02
N HIS A 28 -16.56 -5.04 -9.46
CA HIS A 28 -16.67 -5.97 -10.57
C HIS A 28 -16.97 -7.41 -10.14
N GLY A 29 -17.10 -7.69 -8.84
CA GLY A 29 -17.32 -9.04 -8.32
C GLY A 29 -16.14 -10.00 -8.55
N LEU A 30 -14.92 -9.47 -8.72
CA LEU A 30 -13.73 -10.26 -9.03
C LEU A 30 -13.00 -10.67 -7.75
N PRO A 31 -12.67 -11.96 -7.57
CA PRO A 31 -11.77 -12.38 -6.52
C PRO A 31 -10.38 -11.78 -6.72
N TRP A 32 -9.70 -11.48 -5.62
CA TRP A 32 -8.29 -11.10 -5.66
C TRP A 32 -7.51 -11.65 -4.48
N VAL A 33 -6.21 -11.87 -4.70
CA VAL A 33 -5.28 -12.34 -3.68
C VAL A 33 -4.42 -11.17 -3.25
N TYR A 34 -4.31 -11.00 -1.94
CA TYR A 34 -3.45 -10.03 -1.30
C TYR A 34 -2.10 -10.66 -0.97
N GLY A 35 -1.03 -9.95 -1.29
CA GLY A 35 0.34 -10.26 -0.91
C GLY A 35 1.04 -9.02 -0.36
N GLY A 36 1.73 -9.15 0.76
CA GLY A 36 2.55 -8.06 1.29
C GLY A 36 3.76 -8.59 2.05
N VAL A 37 4.92 -8.01 1.80
CA VAL A 37 6.18 -8.35 2.47
C VAL A 37 6.85 -7.09 2.95
N VAL A 38 7.40 -7.09 4.16
CA VAL A 38 8.20 -6.00 4.71
C VAL A 38 9.23 -6.57 5.66
N SER A 39 10.52 -6.19 5.52
CA SER A 39 11.61 -6.82 6.27
C SER A 39 11.62 -8.35 6.09
N THR A 40 11.40 -9.12 7.15
CA THR A 40 11.30 -10.60 7.15
C THR A 40 9.85 -11.09 7.23
N TYR A 41 8.91 -10.17 7.38
CA TYR A 41 7.49 -10.44 7.58
C TYR A 41 6.74 -10.49 6.26
N GLY A 42 5.76 -11.39 6.20
CA GLY A 42 4.89 -11.61 5.07
C GLY A 42 3.44 -11.80 5.50
N ALA A 43 2.51 -11.39 4.65
CA ALA A 43 1.09 -11.66 4.82
C ALA A 43 0.43 -11.99 3.47
N THR A 44 -0.48 -12.96 3.48
CA THR A 44 -1.32 -13.25 2.31
C THR A 44 -2.71 -13.72 2.69
N THR A 45 -3.71 -13.33 1.90
CA THR A 45 -5.09 -13.81 2.01
C THR A 45 -5.83 -13.68 0.68
N THR A 46 -7.04 -14.24 0.59
CA THR A 46 -7.92 -14.10 -0.57
C THR A 46 -9.13 -13.28 -0.20
N PHE A 47 -9.56 -12.39 -1.08
CA PHE A 47 -10.81 -11.66 -0.95
C PHE A 47 -11.75 -12.09 -2.08
N ILE A 48 -12.94 -12.56 -1.73
CA ILE A 48 -14.00 -12.95 -2.67
C ILE A 48 -15.21 -12.03 -2.44
N PRO A 49 -15.43 -11.02 -3.29
CA PRO A 49 -16.54 -10.08 -3.14
C PRO A 49 -17.88 -10.81 -2.98
N GLY A 50 -18.68 -10.34 -2.02
CA GLY A 50 -19.99 -10.94 -1.68
C GLY A 50 -19.93 -12.27 -0.91
N ARG A 51 -18.76 -12.88 -0.74
CA ARG A 51 -18.59 -14.14 0.02
C ARG A 51 -17.71 -14.00 1.25
N THR A 52 -16.76 -13.07 1.24
CA THR A 52 -15.81 -12.83 2.33
C THR A 52 -15.83 -11.37 2.76
N ALA A 53 -15.14 -11.06 3.86
CA ALA A 53 -14.69 -9.71 4.15
C ALA A 53 -13.92 -9.13 2.94
N CYS A 54 -13.88 -7.80 2.79
CA CYS A 54 -12.98 -7.11 1.85
C CYS A 54 -11.83 -6.44 2.61
N LEU A 55 -10.87 -5.83 1.91
CA LEU A 55 -9.74 -5.16 2.57
C LEU A 55 -10.22 -4.08 3.56
N ARG A 56 -11.27 -3.34 3.22
CA ARG A 56 -11.86 -2.32 4.10
C ARG A 56 -12.54 -2.89 5.34
N CYS A 57 -12.89 -4.18 5.36
CA CYS A 57 -13.36 -4.83 6.59
C CYS A 57 -12.19 -5.12 7.54
N LEU A 58 -11.01 -5.41 7.00
CA LEU A 58 -9.79 -5.67 7.78
C LEU A 58 -9.12 -4.36 8.23
N LEU A 59 -9.02 -3.41 7.30
CA LEU A 59 -8.38 -2.10 7.48
C LEU A 59 -9.41 -1.02 7.11
N ALA A 60 -10.23 -0.62 8.09
CA ALA A 60 -11.35 0.31 7.90
C ALA A 60 -10.92 1.63 7.24
N THR A 61 -9.75 2.13 7.63
CA THR A 61 -9.13 3.34 7.08
C THR A 61 -7.69 3.04 6.70
N MET A 62 -7.28 3.58 5.55
CA MET A 62 -5.89 3.52 5.12
C MET A 62 -5.00 4.12 6.23
N PRO A 63 -3.87 3.48 6.59
CA PRO A 63 -2.93 4.05 7.54
C PRO A 63 -2.52 5.46 7.10
N ALA A 64 -2.30 6.36 8.06
CA ALA A 64 -1.86 7.70 7.72
C ALA A 64 -0.47 7.64 7.04
N PRO A 65 -0.22 8.45 6.00
CA PRO A 65 1.09 8.60 5.41
C PRO A 65 2.18 8.75 6.48
N GLY A 66 3.29 8.05 6.31
CA GLY A 66 4.47 8.09 7.19
C GLY A 66 4.39 7.23 8.43
N THR A 67 3.27 6.55 8.71
CA THR A 67 3.08 5.77 9.95
C THR A 67 3.48 4.30 9.84
N VAL A 68 3.57 3.72 8.64
CA VAL A 68 3.86 2.29 8.43
C VAL A 68 5.10 2.10 7.57
N PRO A 69 6.13 1.32 8.01
CA PRO A 69 7.29 0.88 7.22
C PRO A 69 6.98 0.49 5.78
N THR A 70 7.84 0.87 4.83
CA THR A 70 7.78 0.43 3.43
C THR A 70 8.98 -0.44 3.11
N CYS A 71 8.86 -1.29 2.09
CA CYS A 71 9.91 -2.19 1.63
C CYS A 71 11.26 -1.49 1.41
N ASP A 72 11.26 -0.26 0.90
CA ASP A 72 12.49 0.48 0.62
C ASP A 72 13.03 1.27 1.82
N THR A 73 12.25 1.44 2.88
CA THR A 73 12.71 2.13 4.10
C THR A 73 13.33 1.17 5.11
N VAL A 74 12.79 -0.04 5.23
CA VAL A 74 13.30 -1.05 6.17
C VAL A 74 13.97 -2.25 5.47
N GLY A 75 13.97 -2.25 4.14
CA GLY A 75 14.44 -3.38 3.35
C GLY A 75 13.43 -4.53 3.29
N VAL A 76 13.73 -5.50 2.42
CA VAL A 76 12.99 -6.75 2.30
C VAL A 76 13.96 -7.89 2.08
N LEU A 77 13.82 -8.96 2.86
CA LEU A 77 14.58 -10.18 2.66
C LEU A 77 14.03 -10.92 1.43
N GLY A 78 14.84 -11.03 0.37
CA GLY A 78 14.41 -11.65 -0.91
C GLY A 78 13.73 -13.03 -0.77
N PRO A 79 14.25 -13.97 0.05
CA PRO A 79 13.56 -15.22 0.37
C PRO A 79 12.14 -15.05 0.95
N ALA A 80 11.87 -14.01 1.74
CA ALA A 80 10.53 -13.73 2.27
C ALA A 80 9.55 -13.43 1.12
N VAL A 81 9.99 -12.67 0.11
CA VAL A 81 9.21 -12.40 -1.11
C VAL A 81 8.86 -13.69 -1.82
N ASN A 82 9.83 -14.58 -2.02
CA ASN A 82 9.60 -15.86 -2.70
C ASN A 82 8.60 -16.75 -1.96
N VAL A 83 8.68 -16.81 -0.62
CA VAL A 83 7.74 -17.58 0.20
C VAL A 83 6.33 -17.02 0.07
N VAL A 84 6.16 -15.71 0.24
CA VAL A 84 4.82 -15.07 0.17
C VAL A 84 4.24 -15.16 -1.23
N ALA A 85 5.02 -14.87 -2.28
CA ALA A 85 4.56 -15.00 -3.66
C ALA A 85 4.13 -16.44 -3.99
N SER A 86 4.86 -17.45 -3.52
CA SER A 86 4.48 -18.85 -3.72
C SER A 86 3.13 -19.18 -3.09
N LEU A 87 2.89 -18.68 -1.86
CA LEU A 87 1.61 -18.86 -1.18
C LEU A 87 0.49 -18.08 -1.84
N GLU A 88 0.76 -16.86 -2.31
CA GLU A 88 -0.17 -16.02 -3.05
C GLU A 88 -0.67 -16.73 -4.32
N ILE A 89 0.25 -17.33 -5.10
CA ILE A 89 -0.09 -18.10 -6.28
C ILE A 89 -0.89 -19.37 -5.93
N VAL A 90 -0.59 -20.04 -4.82
CA VAL A 90 -1.41 -21.16 -4.34
C VAL A 90 -2.85 -20.71 -4.05
N GLN A 91 -3.05 -19.52 -3.48
CA GLN A 91 -4.40 -18.98 -3.29
C GLN A 91 -5.09 -18.68 -4.63
N ALA A 92 -4.39 -18.11 -5.60
CA ALA A 92 -4.93 -17.85 -6.93
C ALA A 92 -5.36 -19.15 -7.63
N ILE A 93 -4.55 -20.21 -7.52
CA ILE A 93 -4.91 -21.55 -8.05
C ILE A 93 -6.18 -22.05 -7.37
N LYS A 94 -6.31 -21.93 -6.04
CA LYS A 94 -7.55 -22.31 -5.32
C LYS A 94 -8.76 -21.52 -5.83
N VAL A 95 -8.61 -20.23 -6.14
CA VAL A 95 -9.69 -19.43 -6.75
C VAL A 95 -10.10 -20.04 -8.07
N LEU A 96 -9.13 -20.27 -8.96
CA LEU A 96 -9.36 -20.79 -10.32
C LEU A 96 -9.96 -22.19 -10.33
N THR A 97 -9.63 -23.03 -9.34
CA THR A 97 -10.18 -24.39 -9.20
C THR A 97 -11.45 -24.46 -8.35
N GLY A 98 -11.91 -23.33 -7.77
CA GLY A 98 -13.09 -23.28 -6.91
C GLY A 98 -12.89 -23.90 -5.51
N GLN A 99 -11.65 -24.03 -5.06
CA GLN A 99 -11.26 -24.71 -3.81
C GLN A 99 -10.87 -23.75 -2.68
N VAL A 100 -11.21 -22.46 -2.78
CA VAL A 100 -10.91 -21.49 -1.70
C VAL A 100 -11.83 -21.75 -0.51
N PRO A 101 -11.29 -21.91 0.71
CA PRO A 101 -12.10 -21.97 1.91
C PRO A 101 -12.81 -20.64 2.15
N VAL A 102 -14.02 -20.69 2.70
CA VAL A 102 -14.79 -19.49 3.09
C VAL A 102 -15.19 -19.65 4.55
N PRO A 103 -14.65 -18.83 5.46
CA PRO A 103 -13.68 -17.75 5.23
C PRO A 103 -12.27 -18.23 4.80
N PRO A 104 -11.54 -17.43 3.99
CA PRO A 104 -10.17 -17.73 3.61
C PRO A 104 -9.20 -17.48 4.78
N PRO A 105 -8.07 -18.21 4.83
CA PRO A 105 -7.04 -17.94 5.82
C PRO A 105 -6.35 -16.61 5.52
N LEU A 106 -6.08 -15.84 6.57
CA LEU A 106 -5.09 -14.78 6.58
C LEU A 106 -3.82 -15.38 7.22
N ILE A 107 -2.80 -15.54 6.39
CA ILE A 107 -1.54 -16.18 6.77
C ILE A 107 -0.53 -15.07 7.02
N PHE A 108 0.08 -15.06 8.21
CA PHE A 108 1.24 -14.25 8.55
C PHE A 108 2.46 -15.14 8.72
N ILE A 109 3.61 -14.65 8.25
CA ILE A 109 4.87 -15.40 8.26
C ILE A 109 5.98 -14.45 8.67
N ASP A 110 6.84 -14.90 9.57
CA ASP A 110 8.18 -14.34 9.75
C ASP A 110 9.17 -15.42 9.33
N VAL A 111 9.84 -15.23 8.19
CA VAL A 111 10.76 -16.26 7.67
C VAL A 111 12.08 -16.31 8.46
N TRP A 112 12.39 -15.28 9.23
CA TRP A 112 13.62 -15.21 10.02
C TRP A 112 13.47 -15.97 11.33
N GLU A 113 12.37 -15.73 12.03
CA GLU A 113 12.03 -16.44 13.27
C GLU A 113 11.35 -17.80 13.02
N GLY A 114 10.99 -18.10 11.76
CA GLY A 114 10.30 -19.33 11.39
C GLY A 114 8.86 -19.40 11.90
N LEU A 115 8.22 -18.25 12.13
CA LEU A 115 6.87 -18.15 12.70
C LEU A 115 5.81 -18.19 11.60
N TRP A 116 4.73 -18.91 11.90
CA TRP A 116 3.56 -19.05 11.03
C TRP A 116 2.31 -18.86 11.86
N GLU A 117 1.52 -17.85 11.53
CA GLU A 117 0.21 -17.61 12.15
C GLU A 117 -0.87 -17.65 11.09
N VAL A 118 -1.94 -18.38 11.37
CA VAL A 118 -3.10 -18.47 10.49
C VAL A 118 -4.31 -17.98 11.25
N VAL A 119 -4.86 -16.86 10.80
CA VAL A 119 -6.05 -16.25 11.37
C VAL A 119 -7.20 -16.43 10.39
N THR A 120 -8.40 -16.66 10.93
CA THR A 120 -9.60 -16.71 10.12
C THR A 120 -10.14 -15.30 9.90
N LEU A 121 -10.21 -14.85 8.64
CA LEU A 121 -10.71 -13.53 8.33
C LEU A 121 -12.25 -13.52 8.42
N GLN A 122 -12.78 -12.83 9.41
CA GLN A 122 -14.22 -12.62 9.56
C GLN A 122 -14.59 -11.16 9.29
N LYS A 123 -15.75 -10.98 8.66
CA LYS A 123 -16.33 -9.65 8.51
C LYS A 123 -16.95 -9.24 9.85
N GLY A 124 -16.61 -8.04 10.32
CA GLY A 124 -17.24 -7.47 11.51
C GLY A 124 -18.71 -7.11 11.31
N GLU A 125 -19.40 -6.76 12.40
CA GLU A 125 -20.83 -6.43 12.40
C GLU A 125 -21.15 -5.07 11.76
N ALA A 126 -20.19 -4.15 11.75
CA ALA A 126 -20.37 -2.83 11.18
C ALA A 126 -20.50 -2.87 9.64
N SER A 127 -21.40 -2.07 9.10
CA SER A 127 -21.55 -1.87 7.65
C SER A 127 -20.25 -1.38 7.02
N CYS A 128 -19.75 -2.13 6.04
CA CYS A 128 -18.54 -1.78 5.33
C CYS A 128 -18.84 -0.77 4.22
N PRO A 129 -18.16 0.40 4.18
CA PRO A 129 -18.38 1.40 3.15
C PRO A 129 -18.20 0.87 1.73
N THR A 130 -17.32 -0.10 1.52
CA THR A 130 -17.01 -0.62 0.19
C THR A 130 -17.88 -1.81 -0.19
N CYS A 131 -17.86 -2.91 0.58
CA CYS A 131 -18.56 -4.14 0.17
C CYS A 131 -20.05 -4.19 0.55
N ASP A 132 -20.53 -3.33 1.46
CA ASP A 132 -21.97 -3.21 1.76
C ASP A 132 -22.61 -2.03 1.05
N GLU A 133 -21.94 -0.88 1.04
CA GLU A 133 -22.53 0.38 0.56
C GLU A 133 -22.07 0.79 -0.84
N GLY A 134 -21.12 0.07 -1.45
CA GLY A 134 -20.63 0.36 -2.80
C GLY A 134 -19.88 1.70 -2.94
N ARG A 135 -19.29 2.22 -1.85
CA ARG A 135 -18.43 3.41 -1.89
C ARG A 135 -17.04 3.04 -2.37
N PHE A 136 -16.79 3.33 -3.65
CA PHE A 136 -15.52 3.08 -4.35
C PHE A 136 -14.66 4.35 -4.45
N ASP A 137 -14.24 4.89 -3.30
CA ASP A 137 -13.54 6.17 -3.20
C ASP A 137 -12.21 6.22 -3.95
N PHE A 138 -11.50 5.09 -4.02
CA PHE A 138 -10.19 4.97 -4.67
C PHE A 138 -10.36 4.75 -6.16
N LEU A 139 -11.35 3.95 -6.58
CA LEU A 139 -11.63 3.74 -8.00
C LEU A 139 -12.25 4.97 -8.70
N ARG A 140 -13.08 5.74 -7.98
CA ARG A 140 -13.72 6.95 -8.51
C ARG A 140 -12.89 8.21 -8.37
N ALA A 141 -11.69 8.12 -7.79
CA ALA A 141 -10.79 9.25 -7.67
C ALA A 141 -10.38 9.72 -9.08
N ARG A 142 -11.03 10.77 -9.59
CA ARG A 142 -10.68 11.38 -10.89
C ARG A 142 -9.33 12.09 -10.87
N GLU A 143 -8.71 12.26 -9.70
CA GLU A 143 -7.35 12.76 -9.51
C GLU A 143 -6.77 12.06 -8.28
N GLY A 144 -5.68 11.31 -8.43
CA GLY A 144 -4.83 10.89 -7.29
C GLY A 144 -4.12 12.11 -6.69
N HIS A 145 -3.00 11.92 -5.99
CA HIS A 145 -2.13 13.05 -5.60
C HIS A 145 -1.97 14.03 -6.77
N ARG A 146 -2.21 15.34 -6.57
CA ARG A 146 -1.96 16.32 -7.62
C ARG A 146 -0.46 16.49 -7.74
N VAL A 147 0.11 16.01 -8.84
CA VAL A 147 1.51 16.23 -9.16
C VAL A 147 1.59 17.40 -10.12
N VAL A 148 2.21 18.48 -9.68
CA VAL A 148 2.52 19.62 -10.54
C VAL A 148 4.03 19.65 -10.70
N GLU A 149 4.48 19.51 -11.94
CA GLU A 149 5.88 19.78 -12.28
C GLU A 149 6.13 21.28 -12.07
N LEU A 150 7.09 21.60 -11.21
CA LEU A 150 7.53 22.98 -11.04
C LEU A 150 8.57 23.26 -12.14
N CYS A 151 8.09 23.73 -13.29
CA CYS A 151 8.89 23.98 -14.49
C CYS A 151 10.23 24.66 -14.16
N GLY A 152 11.33 24.07 -14.63
CA GLY A 152 12.69 24.63 -14.53
C GLY A 152 13.48 24.25 -13.27
N ARG A 153 13.02 23.28 -12.46
CA ARG A 153 13.72 22.84 -11.22
C ARG A 153 13.84 21.33 -11.03
N ASP A 154 13.52 20.50 -12.02
CA ASP A 154 13.48 19.02 -11.92
C ASP A 154 12.78 18.53 -10.64
N THR A 155 11.69 19.21 -10.27
CA THR A 155 11.00 19.03 -8.99
C THR A 155 9.50 18.85 -9.23
N PHE A 156 8.97 17.76 -8.71
CA PHE A 156 7.56 17.44 -8.72
C PHE A 156 6.94 17.75 -7.36
N GLN A 157 5.91 18.60 -7.34
CA GLN A 157 5.14 18.83 -6.13
C GLN A 157 3.96 17.87 -6.09
N ILE A 158 3.95 17.02 -5.08
CA ILE A 158 2.89 16.04 -4.80
C ILE A 158 2.03 16.60 -3.68
N THR A 159 0.77 16.88 -4.01
CA THR A 159 -0.22 17.37 -3.04
C THR A 159 -1.17 16.22 -2.68
N PRO A 160 -1.24 15.78 -1.41
CA PRO A 160 -2.09 14.69 -0.99
C PRO A 160 -3.57 15.05 -1.09
N ARG A 161 -4.38 14.02 -1.37
CA ARG A 161 -5.82 14.11 -1.59
C ARG A 161 -6.56 14.61 -0.34
N ARG A 162 -6.04 14.30 0.85
CA ARG A 162 -6.44 14.89 2.13
C ARG A 162 -5.22 15.54 2.77
N ARG A 163 -5.34 16.81 3.15
CA ARG A 163 -4.34 17.49 3.98
C ARG A 163 -4.52 16.99 5.41
N THR A 164 -3.79 15.94 5.75
CA THR A 164 -3.76 15.40 7.10
C THR A 164 -2.42 15.80 7.71
N PRO A 165 -2.39 16.28 8.96
CA PRO A 165 -1.13 16.55 9.65
C PRO A 165 -0.25 15.31 9.65
N LEU A 166 0.98 15.45 9.13
CA LEU A 166 1.98 14.39 9.16
C LEU A 166 2.75 14.42 10.47
N PRO A 167 2.97 13.28 11.14
CA PRO A 167 3.86 13.21 12.30
C PRO A 167 5.32 13.27 11.83
N LEU A 168 5.82 14.48 11.55
CA LEU A 168 7.15 14.72 10.96
C LEU A 168 8.28 14.10 11.79
N GLU A 169 8.14 14.03 13.11
CA GLU A 169 9.14 13.40 13.98
C GLU A 169 9.21 11.88 13.81
N GLN A 170 8.04 11.21 13.72
CA GLN A 170 7.99 9.77 13.44
C GLN A 170 8.55 9.47 12.05
N LEU A 171 8.17 10.29 11.05
CA LEU A 171 8.69 10.18 9.69
C LEU A 171 10.21 10.40 9.65
N ALA A 172 10.74 11.37 10.38
CA ALA A 172 12.18 11.62 10.47
C ALA A 172 12.93 10.44 11.09
N GLY A 173 12.41 9.85 12.16
CA GLY A 173 12.99 8.67 12.78
C GLY A 173 13.18 7.54 11.76
N ARG A 174 12.13 7.28 10.97
CA ARG A 174 12.12 6.28 9.89
C ARG A 174 13.12 6.58 8.76
N LEU A 175 13.25 7.84 8.37
CA LEU A 175 14.04 8.24 7.21
C LEU A 175 15.54 8.46 7.51
N ARG A 176 15.95 8.52 8.79
CA ARG A 176 17.37 8.64 9.18
C ARG A 176 18.23 7.47 8.72
N GLU A 177 17.64 6.28 8.57
CA GLU A 177 18.33 5.09 8.05
C GLU A 177 18.47 5.12 6.53
N VAL A 178 17.67 5.94 5.84
CA VAL A 178 17.64 6.05 4.38
C VAL A 178 18.64 7.09 3.86
N GLY A 179 18.80 8.21 4.59
CA GLY A 179 19.66 9.31 4.16
C GLY A 179 19.77 10.42 5.19
N ARG A 180 20.31 11.57 4.77
CA ARG A 180 20.50 12.71 5.67
C ARG A 180 19.19 13.45 5.87
N VAL A 181 18.70 13.47 7.10
CA VAL A 181 17.43 14.11 7.46
C VAL A 181 17.67 15.45 8.18
N PHE A 182 16.97 16.48 7.73
CA PHE A 182 16.82 17.77 8.42
C PHE A 182 15.34 17.95 8.77
N GLN A 183 15.04 18.36 9.99
CA GLN A 183 13.66 18.47 10.45
C GLN A 183 13.48 19.72 11.32
N ASN A 184 12.35 20.40 11.14
CA ASN A 184 11.78 21.34 12.10
C ASN A 184 10.28 21.08 12.26
N GLU A 185 9.55 21.97 12.95
CA GLU A 185 8.11 21.80 13.20
C GLU A 185 7.23 21.91 11.94
N TYR A 186 7.72 22.53 10.86
CA TYR A 186 6.95 22.80 9.64
C TYR A 186 7.27 21.87 8.48
N LEU A 187 8.51 21.36 8.42
CA LEU A 187 8.99 20.54 7.31
C LEU A 187 10.06 19.53 7.73
N LEU A 188 10.17 18.49 6.91
CA LEU A 188 11.22 17.49 6.91
C LEU A 188 11.87 17.49 5.53
N ARG A 189 13.20 17.56 5.48
CA ARG A 189 13.99 17.38 4.27
C ARG A 189 14.83 16.12 4.37
N LEU A 190 14.73 15.25 3.36
CA LEU A 190 15.55 14.05 3.20
C LEU A 190 16.43 14.21 1.97
N GLU A 191 17.74 14.10 2.15
CA GLU A 191 18.73 14.07 1.08
C GLU A 191 19.23 12.63 0.91
N MET A 192 19.00 12.06 -0.28
CA MET A 192 19.44 10.71 -0.63
C MET A 192 19.72 10.65 -2.14
N ALA A 193 20.99 10.55 -2.56
CA ALA A 193 21.31 10.59 -3.99
C ALA A 193 20.55 9.51 -4.78
N PRO A 194 19.95 9.82 -5.95
CA PRO A 194 19.95 11.11 -6.66
C PRO A 194 18.82 12.08 -6.28
N TYR A 195 18.00 11.76 -5.28
CA TYR A 195 16.78 12.48 -4.91
C TYR A 195 16.93 13.42 -3.71
N GLU A 196 16.07 14.42 -3.68
CA GLU A 196 15.84 15.25 -2.49
C GLU A 196 14.33 15.39 -2.27
N LEU A 197 13.88 15.07 -1.06
CA LEU A 197 12.48 15.21 -0.67
C LEU A 197 12.34 16.33 0.34
N THR A 198 11.35 17.20 0.16
CA THR A 198 10.89 18.14 1.19
C THR A 198 9.43 17.86 1.47
N VAL A 199 9.14 17.36 2.67
CA VAL A 199 7.81 17.02 3.17
C VAL A 199 7.34 18.09 4.13
N PHE A 200 6.21 18.72 3.85
CA PHE A 200 5.58 19.71 4.72
C PHE A 200 4.64 19.04 5.73
N ALA A 201 4.40 19.69 6.87
CA ALA A 201 3.50 19.20 7.92
C ALA A 201 2.07 18.90 7.45
N ASP A 202 1.62 19.53 6.34
CA ASP A 202 0.30 19.29 5.74
C ASP A 202 0.27 18.17 4.68
N GLY A 203 1.39 17.44 4.54
CA GLY A 203 1.54 16.30 3.64
C GLY A 203 1.95 16.65 2.22
N ARG A 204 2.05 17.93 1.85
CA ARG A 204 2.66 18.30 0.57
C ARG A 204 4.10 17.83 0.54
N THR A 205 4.55 17.30 -0.59
CA THR A 205 5.92 16.86 -0.78
C THR A 205 6.49 17.37 -2.08
N LEU A 206 7.71 17.90 -2.03
CA LEU A 206 8.52 18.19 -3.21
C LEU A 206 9.46 17.01 -3.42
N VAL A 207 9.47 16.44 -4.61
CA VAL A 207 10.39 15.38 -5.04
C VAL A 207 11.27 15.94 -6.13
N LYS A 208 12.55 16.15 -5.82
CA LYS A 208 13.57 16.62 -6.76
C LYS A 208 14.38 15.44 -7.29
N GLY A 209 14.71 15.47 -8.58
CA GLY A 209 15.54 14.47 -9.26
C GLY A 209 14.77 13.32 -9.91
N ALA A 210 13.44 13.28 -9.79
CA ALA A 210 12.61 12.37 -10.58
C ALA A 210 12.56 12.83 -12.05
N LYS A 211 12.43 11.89 -12.99
CA LYS A 211 12.37 12.14 -14.44
C LYS A 211 10.97 12.42 -14.93
N ASP A 212 9.96 11.85 -14.28
CA ASP A 212 8.57 11.98 -14.64
C ASP A 212 7.64 11.90 -13.40
N GLU A 213 6.36 12.15 -13.64
CA GLU A 213 5.33 12.10 -12.60
C GLU A 213 5.19 10.71 -11.97
N ALA A 214 5.37 9.63 -12.73
CA ALA A 214 5.21 8.28 -12.23
C ALA A 214 6.33 7.91 -11.25
N GLU A 215 7.57 8.25 -11.58
CA GLU A 215 8.73 8.10 -10.70
C GLU A 215 8.58 8.96 -9.44
N ALA A 216 8.13 10.21 -9.58
CA ALA A 216 7.88 11.08 -8.44
C ALA A 216 6.82 10.51 -7.47
N ARG A 217 5.71 9.98 -8.01
CA ARG A 217 4.65 9.31 -7.23
C ARG A 217 5.21 8.08 -6.52
N GLY A 218 6.01 7.27 -7.22
CA GLY A 218 6.67 6.09 -6.65
C GLY A 218 7.58 6.47 -5.47
N ILE A 219 8.42 7.49 -5.63
CA ILE A 219 9.31 8.01 -4.57
C ILE A 219 8.49 8.51 -3.36
N TYR A 220 7.40 9.23 -3.60
CA TYR A 220 6.52 9.68 -2.52
C TYR A 220 5.88 8.52 -1.76
N ALA A 221 5.26 7.57 -2.47
CA ALA A 221 4.64 6.39 -1.86
C ALA A 221 5.66 5.59 -1.05
N ARG A 222 6.89 5.49 -1.57
CA ARG A 222 8.01 4.79 -0.97
C ARG A 222 8.48 5.39 0.36
N TYR A 223 8.77 6.69 0.39
CA TYR A 223 9.44 7.29 1.55
C TYR A 223 8.49 8.03 2.49
N VAL A 224 7.45 8.65 1.93
CA VAL A 224 6.45 9.41 2.70
C VAL A 224 5.24 8.53 3.00
N GLY A 225 4.81 7.70 2.06
CA GLY A 225 3.58 6.91 2.17
C GLY A 225 2.39 7.61 1.52
N SER A 226 1.56 6.81 0.86
CA SER A 226 0.28 7.20 0.24
C SER A 226 -0.88 6.68 1.08
#